data_AF-A0A1Q3UUP0-F1
#
_entry.id   AF-A0A1Q3UUP0-F1
#
_cell.length_a   1.000
_cell.length_b   1.000
_cell.length_c   1.000
_cell.angle_alpha   90.00
_cell.angle_beta   90.00
_cell.angle_gamma   90.00
#
_symmetry.space_group_name_H-M   'P 1'
#
loop_
_entity.id
_entity.type
_entity.pdbx_description
1 polymer ?
#
loop_
_entity_poly.entity_id
_entity_poly.type
_entity_poly.pdbx_seq_one_letter_code
_entity_poly.pdbx_strand_id
1 'polypeptide(L)' 'MQIVRGLAAIVGVAMVLMGLLWVLQGLDIVRWPASSFMLGDIVWTRNGAVLAVLGLVLIWLGRKRA' A
#
# COMPACT_ATOMS: atom_id res chain seq x y z
N MET A 1 15.79 -10.71 16.69
CA MET A 1 15.39 -9.34 16.24
C MET A 1 15.53 -9.12 14.72
N GLN A 2 16.30 -9.91 13.96
CA GLN A 2 16.39 -9.77 12.49
C GLN A 2 15.13 -10.26 11.76
N ILE A 3 14.52 -11.37 12.19
CA ILE A 3 13.28 -11.92 11.59
C ILE A 3 12.15 -10.90 11.62
N VAL A 4 11.93 -10.23 12.76
CA VAL A 4 10.90 -9.19 12.91
C VAL A 4 11.12 -8.03 11.93
N ARG A 5 12.39 -7.63 11.71
CA ARG A 5 12.73 -6.57 10.74
C ARG A 5 12.50 -7.02 9.30
N GLY A 6 12.85 -8.27 8.96
CA GLY A 6 12.57 -8.86 7.65
C GLY A 6 11.07 -8.93 7.37
N LEU A 7 10.29 -9.40 8.33
CA LEU A 7 8.83 -9.45 8.24
C LEU A 7 8.21 -8.05 8.10
N ALA A 8 8.68 -7.08 8.90
CA ALA A 8 8.21 -5.70 8.79
C ALA A 8 8.48 -5.08 7.41
N ALA A 9 9.64 -5.39 6.81
CA ALA A 9 9.97 -4.93 5.46
C ALA A 9 9.05 -5.58 4.41
N ILE A 10 8.81 -6.89 4.48
CA ILE A 10 7.93 -7.61 3.56
C ILE A 10 6.50 -7.08 3.65
N VAL A 11 5.95 -6.97 4.87
CA VAL A 11 4.61 -6.43 5.11
C VAL A 11 4.51 -4.99 4.63
N GLY A 12 5.50 -4.15 4.93
CA GLY A 12 5.50 -2.77 4.48
C GLY A 12 5.52 -2.64 2.96
N VAL A 13 6.32 -3.46 2.25
CA VAL A 13 6.33 -3.47 0.77
C VAL A 13 4.97 -3.91 0.23
N ALA A 14 4.37 -4.96 0.80
CA ALA A 14 3.04 -5.41 0.39
C ALA A 14 1.98 -4.31 0.60
N MET A 15 2.02 -3.59 1.73
CA MET A 15 1.13 -2.44 2.00
C MET A 15 1.31 -1.32 0.96
N VAL A 16 2.55 -1.00 0.58
CA VAL A 16 2.82 0.02 -0.46
C VAL A 16 2.24 -0.41 -1.80
N LEU A 17 2.52 -1.64 -2.24
CA LEU A 17 2.03 -2.13 -3.53
C LEU A 17 0.50 -2.20 -3.58
N MET A 18 -0.13 -2.71 -2.53
CA MET A 18 -1.59 -2.77 -2.44
C MET A 18 -2.22 -1.36 -2.35
N GLY A 19 -1.60 -0.47 -1.57
CA GLY A 19 -2.06 0.91 -1.44
C GLY A 19 -2.00 1.66 -2.77
N LEU A 20 -0.90 1.52 -3.51
CA LEU A 20 -0.77 2.09 -4.86
C LEU A 20 -1.77 1.50 -5.84
N LEU A 21 -2.02 0.18 -5.80
CA LEU A 21 -3.05 -0.44 -6.63
C LEU A 21 -4.41 0.21 -6.36
N TRP A 22 -4.80 0.37 -5.09
CA TRP A 22 -6.07 0.98 -4.73
C TRP A 22 -6.17 2.46 -5.14
N VAL A 23 -5.06 3.21 -5.04
CA VAL A 23 -4.98 4.58 -5.56
C VAL A 23 -5.26 4.59 -7.06
N LEU A 24 -4.59 3.73 -7.81
CA LEU A 24 -4.75 3.69 -9.26
C LEU A 24 -6.14 3.22 -9.69
N GLN A 25 -6.79 2.34 -8.92
CA GLN A 25 -8.18 1.94 -9.18
C GLN A 25 -9.17 3.07 -8.86
N GLY A 26 -9.03 3.72 -7.70
CA GLY A 26 -9.89 4.84 -7.30
C GLY A 26 -9.76 6.06 -8.22
N LEU A 27 -8.58 6.26 -8.84
CA LEU A 27 -8.36 7.27 -9.87
C LEU A 27 -8.82 6.84 -11.28
N ASP A 28 -9.39 5.64 -11.41
CA ASP A 28 -9.78 5.02 -12.67
C ASP A 28 -8.63 4.88 -13.70
N ILE A 29 -7.38 4.73 -13.22
CA ILE A 29 -6.20 4.52 -14.08
C ILE A 29 -6.01 3.03 -14.36
N VAL A 30 -6.10 2.19 -13.33
CA VAL A 30 -6.02 0.73 -13.44
C VAL A 30 -7.42 0.14 -13.32
N ARG A 31 -7.92 -0.43 -14.42
CA ARG A 31 -9.32 -0.90 -14.54
C ARG A 31 -9.44 -2.42 -14.53
N TRP A 32 -8.87 -3.05 -13.51
CA TRP A 32 -8.85 -4.51 -13.42
C TRP A 32 -9.12 -4.99 -11.99
N PRO A 33 -9.98 -6.00 -11.80
CA PRO A 33 -10.95 -6.51 -12.76
C PRO A 33 -11.97 -5.42 -13.15
N ALA A 34 -12.55 -5.50 -14.35
CA ALA A 34 -13.49 -4.49 -14.84
C ALA A 34 -14.77 -4.36 -13.97
N SER A 35 -15.12 -5.41 -13.24
CA SER A 35 -16.21 -5.43 -12.26
C SER A 35 -15.78 -5.00 -10.86
N SER A 36 -14.59 -4.41 -10.70
CA SER A 36 -14.12 -3.95 -9.39
C SER A 36 -14.99 -2.79 -8.90
N PHE A 37 -15.48 -2.89 -7.67
CA PHE A 37 -16.24 -1.84 -6.99
C PHE A 37 -15.39 -0.61 -6.66
N MET A 38 -14.08 -0.66 -6.89
CA MET A 38 -13.13 0.39 -6.54
C MET A 38 -12.92 1.40 -7.66
N LEU A 39 -13.32 1.07 -8.89
CA LEU A 39 -13.02 1.86 -10.07
C LEU A 39 -13.71 3.22 -10.01
N GLY A 40 -12.92 4.29 -10.11
CA GLY A 40 -13.42 5.67 -10.11
C GLY A 40 -13.99 6.17 -8.78
N ASP A 41 -13.79 5.43 -7.68
CA ASP A 41 -14.25 5.83 -6.35
C ASP A 41 -13.10 6.41 -5.50
N ILE A 42 -13.23 7.71 -5.18
CA ILE A 42 -12.26 8.50 -4.40
C ILE A 42 -12.00 7.95 -2.99
N VAL A 43 -12.93 7.17 -2.43
CA VAL A 43 -12.74 6.49 -1.14
C VAL A 43 -11.54 5.54 -1.23
N TRP A 44 -11.40 4.82 -2.33
CA TRP A 44 -10.29 3.89 -2.56
C TRP A 44 -8.98 4.61 -2.84
N THR A 45 -9.03 5.77 -3.50
CA THR A 45 -7.86 6.66 -3.64
C THR A 45 -7.30 7.06 -2.28
N ARG A 46 -8.16 7.54 -1.37
CA ARG A 46 -7.74 7.96 -0.03
C ARG A 46 -7.25 6.78 0.80
N ASN A 47 -7.99 5.68 0.83
CA ASN A 47 -7.63 4.49 1.61
C ASN A 47 -6.31 3.89 1.13
N GLY A 48 -6.11 3.82 -0.19
CA GLY A 48 -4.87 3.36 -0.80
C GLY A 48 -3.67 4.26 -0.46
N ALA A 49 -3.86 5.59 -0.50
CA ALA A 49 -2.81 6.53 -0.12
C ALA A 49 -2.41 6.38 1.35
N VAL A 50 -3.38 6.26 2.26
CA VAL A 50 -3.11 6.01 3.68
C VAL A 50 -2.36 4.69 3.87
N LEU A 51 -2.81 3.61 3.22
CA LEU A 51 -2.15 2.30 3.31
C LEU A 51 -0.70 2.35 2.80
N ALA A 52 -0.46 3.02 1.68
CA ALA A 52 0.88 3.17 1.12
C ALA A 52 1.80 3.96 2.05
N VAL A 53 1.32 5.07 2.63
CA VAL A 53 2.08 5.87 3.61
C VAL A 53 2.42 5.03 4.85
N LEU A 54 1.46 4.27 5.39
CA LEU A 54 1.72 3.39 6.54
C LEU A 54 2.76 2.30 6.21
N GLY A 55 2.73 1.75 5.00
CA GLY A 55 3.74 0.80 4.52
C GLY A 55 5.13 1.42 4.46
N LEU A 56 5.27 2.64 3.94
CA LEU A 56 6.53 3.37 3.92
C LEU A 56 7.06 3.66 5.33
N VAL A 57 6.19 4.08 6.25
CA VAL A 57 6.54 4.30 7.66
C VAL A 57 7.03 3.01 8.30
N LEU A 58 6.36 1.87 8.06
CA LEU A 58 6.76 0.57 8.61
C LEU A 58 8.14 0.14 8.10
N ILE A 59 8.40 0.27 6.80
CA ILE A 59 9.71 -0.01 6.20
C ILE A 59 10.79 0.88 6.84
N TRP A 60 10.51 2.18 6.97
CA TRP A 60 11.46 3.14 7.52
C TRP A 60 11.81 2.85 8.97
N LEU A 61 10.82 2.53 9.81
CA LEU A 61 11.05 2.14 11.21
C LEU A 61 11.87 0.84 11.31
N GLY A 62 11.65 -0.12 10.40
CA GLY A 62 12.46 -1.33 10.31
C GLY A 62 13.93 -1.07 9.95
N ARG A 63 14.19 -0.01 9.18
CA ARG A 63 15.54 0.41 8.73
C ARG A 63 16.30 1.26 9.75
N LYS A 64 15.61 2.09 10.53
CA LYS A 64 16.20 3.16 11.38
C LYS A 64 17.09 2.73 12.58
N ARG A 65 17.56 1.49 12.61
CA ARG A 65 18.40 0.92 13.67
C ARG A 65 19.61 0.18 13.08
N ALA A 66 20.21 0.78 12.05
CA ALA A 66 21.44 0.39 11.41
C ALA A 66 22.49 1.46 11.71
#